data_AF-A0A1B6KY45-F1
#
_entry.id   AF-A0A1B6KY45-F1
#
_cell.length_a   1.000
_cell.length_b   1.000
_cell.length_c   1.000
_cell.angle_alpha   90.00
_cell.angle_beta   90.00
_cell.angle_gamma   90.00
#
_symmetry.space_group_name_H-M   'P 1'
#
loop_
_entity.id
_entity.type
_entity.pdbx_description
1 polymer ?
#
loop_
_entity_poly.entity_id
_entity_poly.type
_entity_poly.pdbx_seq_one_letter_code
_entity_poly.pdbx_strand_id
1 'polypeptide(L)'
;SFELYGADFLLGIDYVPILLEINMGPAMHSSTKVTGDICKRALEDVIKVVLDRKHNYRADTGKFEVLYRQEMGPKQHHVGLDLMVSGSKIIPEKRNPLLRKP
;
A
#
# COMPACT_ATOMS: atom_id res chain seq x y z
N SER A 1 -0.21 12.20 -1.84
CA SER A 1 0.13 10.96 -2.57
C SER A 1 -1.16 10.20 -2.84
N PHE A 2 -1.15 9.32 -3.82
CA PHE A 2 -2.25 8.39 -4.10
C PHE A 2 -1.63 7.12 -4.69
N GLU A 3 -2.39 6.03 -4.65
CA GLU A 3 -1.98 4.75 -5.22
C GLU A 3 -3.16 4.06 -5.90
N LEU A 4 -2.86 3.25 -6.89
CA LEU A 4 -3.82 2.45 -7.62
C LEU A 4 -3.53 0.97 -7.36
N TYR A 5 -4.57 0.25 -6.95
CA TYR A 5 -4.52 -1.16 -6.64
C TYR A 5 -5.36 -1.94 -7.64
N GLY A 6 -4.93 -3.16 -7.97
CA GLY A 6 -5.74 -4.16 -8.63
C GLY A 6 -6.28 -5.14 -7.59
N ALA A 7 -7.52 -5.60 -7.75
CA ALA A 7 -8.09 -6.63 -6.90
C ALA A 7 -8.65 -7.75 -7.79
N ASP A 8 -8.18 -8.97 -7.53
CA ASP A 8 -8.53 -10.13 -8.33
C ASP A 8 -9.55 -10.98 -7.57
N PHE A 9 -10.64 -11.31 -8.23
CA PHE A 9 -11.77 -12.03 -7.64
C PHE A 9 -12.06 -13.31 -8.42
N LEU A 10 -12.40 -14.36 -7.68
CA LEU A 10 -13.06 -15.54 -8.22
C LEU A 10 -14.57 -15.41 -8.00
N LEU A 11 -15.38 -15.70 -9.02
CA LEU A 11 -16.84 -15.68 -8.90
C LEU A 11 -17.35 -17.09 -8.56
N GLY A 12 -18.01 -17.22 -7.41
CA GLY A 12 -18.64 -18.47 -6.98
C GLY A 12 -19.84 -18.88 -7.84
N ILE A 13 -20.31 -20.12 -7.67
CA ILE A 13 -21.51 -20.64 -8.36
C ILE A 13 -22.77 -19.86 -7.94
N ASP A 14 -22.76 -19.31 -6.73
CA ASP A 14 -23.77 -18.43 -6.17
C ASP A 14 -23.59 -16.95 -6.56
N TYR A 15 -22.65 -16.65 -7.47
CA TYR A 15 -22.27 -15.30 -7.88
C TYR A 15 -21.73 -14.41 -6.74
N VAL A 16 -21.27 -15.02 -5.65
CA VAL A 16 -20.57 -14.29 -4.58
C VAL A 16 -19.10 -14.14 -4.98
N PRO A 17 -18.56 -12.90 -5.05
CA PRO A 17 -17.16 -12.70 -5.35
C PRO A 17 -16.28 -13.05 -4.15
N ILE A 18 -15.25 -13.84 -4.39
CA ILE A 18 -14.22 -14.22 -3.42
C ILE A 18 -12.95 -13.48 -3.80
N LEU A 19 -12.46 -12.61 -2.92
CA LEU A 19 -11.19 -11.90 -3.10
C LEU A 19 -10.02 -12.89 -3.02
N LEU A 20 -9.15 -12.89 -4.03
CA LEU A 20 -7.94 -13.70 -4.05
C LEU A 20 -6.73 -12.91 -3.58
N GLU A 21 -6.52 -11.74 -4.19
CA GLU A 21 -5.38 -10.88 -3.89
C GLU A 21 -5.65 -9.41 -4.17
N ILE A 22 -4.83 -8.56 -3.55
CA ILE A 22 -4.75 -7.13 -3.83
C ILE A 22 -3.32 -6.83 -4.26
N ASN A 23 -3.17 -6.33 -5.48
CA ASN A 23 -1.89 -6.03 -6.10
C ASN A 23 -1.60 -4.52 -6.06
N MET A 24 -0.42 -4.17 -5.57
CA MET A 24 0.14 -2.83 -5.75
C MET A 24 0.72 -2.70 -7.15
N GLY A 25 0.37 -1.61 -7.84
CA GLY A 25 0.89 -1.35 -9.19
C GLY A 25 0.41 -2.39 -10.21
N PRO A 26 -0.91 -2.54 -10.42
CA PRO A 26 -1.43 -3.47 -11.42
C PRO A 26 -0.89 -3.15 -12.82
N ALA A 27 -0.73 -4.18 -13.65
CA ALA A 27 -0.25 -4.02 -15.01
C ALA A 27 -1.23 -3.21 -15.88
N MET A 28 -0.77 -2.09 -16.43
CA MET A 28 -1.57 -1.17 -17.25
C MET A 28 -1.16 -1.15 -18.74
N HIS A 29 -0.44 -2.17 -19.18
CA HIS A 29 -0.02 -2.27 -20.57
C HIS A 29 -1.10 -2.92 -21.45
N SER A 30 -1.15 -2.50 -22.71
CA SER A 30 -2.13 -2.96 -23.70
C SER A 30 -1.76 -4.35 -24.27
N SER A 31 -1.75 -5.39 -23.45
CA SER A 31 -1.46 -6.77 -23.90
C SER A 31 -2.52 -7.34 -24.85
N THR A 32 -3.76 -6.88 -24.71
CA THR A 32 -4.91 -7.30 -25.52
C THR A 32 -5.69 -6.07 -25.94
N LYS A 33 -6.58 -6.20 -26.92
CA LYS A 33 -7.49 -5.11 -27.30
C LYS A 33 -8.34 -4.64 -26.10
N VAL A 34 -8.80 -5.58 -25.28
CA VAL A 34 -9.62 -5.29 -24.10
C VAL A 34 -8.83 -4.48 -23.06
N THR A 35 -7.62 -4.92 -22.71
CA THR A 35 -6.76 -4.20 -21.75
C THR A 35 -6.31 -2.86 -22.31
N GLY A 36 -6.04 -2.74 -23.61
CA GLY A 36 -5.73 -1.46 -24.24
C GLY A 36 -6.84 -0.42 -24.07
N ASP A 37 -8.09 -0.82 -24.27
CA ASP A 37 -9.24 0.10 -24.14
C ASP A 37 -9.60 0.39 -22.68
N ILE A 38 -9.55 -0.62 -21.79
CA ILE A 38 -9.90 -0.46 -20.38
C ILE A 38 -8.81 0.30 -19.61
N CYS A 39 -7.54 -0.07 -19.75
CA CYS A 39 -6.44 0.57 -19.02
C CYS A 39 -6.29 2.04 -19.43
N LYS A 40 -6.42 2.35 -20.73
CA LYS A 40 -6.37 3.74 -21.20
C LYS A 40 -7.46 4.59 -20.53
N ARG A 41 -8.72 4.15 -20.57
CA ARG A 41 -9.84 4.88 -19.94
C ARG A 41 -9.68 4.99 -18.44
N ALA A 42 -9.22 3.93 -17.77
CA ALA A 42 -8.99 3.94 -16.33
C ALA A 42 -7.92 4.98 -15.95
N LEU A 43 -6.80 5.04 -16.67
CA LEU A 43 -5.73 6.00 -16.42
C LEU A 43 -6.18 7.45 -16.67
N GLU A 44 -6.97 7.70 -17.73
CA GLU A 44 -7.57 9.02 -17.98
C GLU A 44 -8.48 9.45 -16.82
N ASP A 45 -9.33 8.55 -16.32
CA ASP A 45 -10.25 8.86 -15.22
C ASP A 45 -9.52 9.02 -13.86
N VAL A 46 -8.39 8.31 -13.64
CA VAL A 46 -7.54 8.52 -12.45
C VAL A 46 -7.05 9.97 -12.37
N ILE A 47 -6.67 10.58 -13.48
CA ILE A 47 -6.22 11.99 -13.51
C ILE A 47 -7.35 12.93 -13.07
N LYS A 48 -8.59 12.69 -13.50
CA LYS A 48 -9.74 13.49 -13.08
C LYS A 48 -9.95 13.43 -11.56
N VAL A 49 -9.83 12.23 -10.98
CA VAL A 49 -10.00 12.03 -9.54
C VAL A 49 -8.87 12.65 -8.72
N VAL A 50 -7.62 12.54 -9.18
CA VAL A 50 -6.45 12.96 -8.40
C VAL A 50 -6.12 14.44 -8.59
N LEU A 51 -6.27 14.96 -9.81
CA LEU A 51 -5.91 16.34 -10.16
C LEU A 51 -7.14 17.24 -10.27
N ASP A 52 -8.13 16.90 -11.09
CA ASP A 52 -9.23 17.83 -11.36
C ASP A 52 -10.08 18.06 -10.11
N ARG A 53 -10.43 16.98 -9.39
CA ARG A 53 -11.18 17.05 -8.13
C ARG A 53 -10.45 17.80 -7.02
N LYS A 54 -9.12 17.86 -7.05
CA LYS A 54 -8.33 18.66 -6.12
C LYS A 54 -8.56 20.17 -6.32
N HIS A 55 -8.79 20.60 -7.56
CA HIS A 55 -9.03 22.01 -7.91
C HIS A 55 -10.51 22.37 -7.92
N ASN A 56 -11.37 21.43 -8.34
CA ASN A 56 -12.81 21.59 -8.41
C ASN A 56 -13.51 20.34 -7.87
N TYR A 57 -14.07 20.42 -6.67
CA TYR A 57 -14.76 19.29 -6.03
C TYR A 57 -15.97 18.76 -6.81
N ARG A 58 -16.48 19.49 -7.82
CA ARG A 58 -17.60 19.08 -8.68
C ARG A 58 -17.13 18.54 -10.05
N ALA A 59 -15.82 18.43 -10.29
CA ALA A 59 -15.30 17.87 -11.53
C ALA A 59 -15.80 16.43 -11.76
N ASP A 60 -15.90 16.03 -13.03
CA ASP A 60 -16.22 14.65 -13.39
C ASP A 60 -15.17 13.68 -12.80
N THR A 61 -15.58 12.45 -12.49
CA THR A 61 -14.68 11.36 -12.04
C THR A 61 -14.65 10.21 -13.05
N GLY A 62 -15.31 10.38 -14.20
CA GLY A 62 -15.47 9.33 -15.19
C GLY A 62 -16.19 8.14 -14.58
N LYS A 63 -15.58 6.96 -14.66
CA LYS A 63 -16.16 5.73 -14.10
C LYS A 63 -15.82 5.45 -12.63
N PHE A 64 -15.03 6.30 -11.97
CA PHE A 64 -14.75 6.13 -10.54
C PHE A 64 -15.92 6.62 -9.67
N GLU A 65 -16.21 5.85 -8.63
CA GLU A 65 -17.15 6.18 -7.57
C GLU A 65 -16.50 6.07 -6.19
N VAL A 66 -16.99 6.86 -5.24
CA VAL A 66 -16.53 6.79 -3.84
C VAL A 66 -17.33 5.70 -3.13
N LEU A 67 -16.72 4.54 -2.95
CA LEU A 67 -17.33 3.43 -2.21
C LEU A 67 -17.22 3.60 -0.69
N TYR A 68 -16.12 4.19 -0.23
CA TYR A 68 -15.83 4.33 1.19
C TYR A 68 -15.04 5.61 1.47
N ARG A 69 -15.40 6.29 2.55
CA ARG A 69 -14.68 7.44 3.10
C ARG A 69 -14.65 7.30 4.61
N GLN A 70 -13.46 7.04 5.16
CA GLN A 70 -13.28 7.04 6.60
C GLN A 70 -13.17 8.47 7.12
N GLU A 71 -14.01 8.81 8.09
CA GLU A 71 -13.77 10.00 8.90
C GLU A 71 -12.60 9.68 9.84
N MET A 72 -11.45 10.29 9.56
CA MET A 72 -10.34 10.26 10.49
C MET A 72 -10.75 11.10 11.69
N GLY A 73 -11.01 10.45 12.83
CA GLY A 73 -11.24 11.13 14.10
C GLY A 73 -10.07 12.04 14.48
N PRO A 74 -10.17 12.80 15.59
CA PRO A 74 -9.06 13.63 16.05
C PRO A 74 -7.79 12.78 16.09
N LYS A 75 -6.74 13.26 15.42
CA LYS A 75 -5.45 12.56 15.34
C LYS A 75 -5.10 12.13 16.76
N GLN A 76 -5.07 10.82 17.00
CA GLN A 76 -4.47 10.33 18.24
C GLN A 76 -3.04 10.84 18.20
N HIS A 77 -2.68 11.68 19.17
CA HIS A 77 -1.29 12.01 19.39
C HIS A 77 -0.63 10.69 19.80
N HIS A 78 -0.10 9.97 18.83
CA HIS A 78 0.86 8.92 19.10
C HIS A 78 2.06 9.64 19.71
N VAL A 79 2.09 9.73 21.04
CA VAL A 79 3.33 9.98 21.77
C VAL A 79 4.22 8.84 21.32
N GLY A 80 5.17 9.13 20.43
CA GLY A 80 6.09 8.14 19.92
C GLY A 80 6.65 7.37 21.10
N LEU A 81 6.62 6.04 21.03
CA LEU A 81 7.45 5.25 21.91
C LEU A 81 8.89 5.67 21.62
N ASP A 82 9.49 6.45 22.51
CA ASP A 82 10.93 6.70 22.51
C ASP A 82 11.60 5.36 22.82
N LEU A 83 11.82 4.57 21.77
CA LEU A 83 12.54 3.31 21.84
C LEU A 83 14.03 3.64 21.98
N MET A 84 14.47 3.78 23.23
CA MET A 84 15.89 3.95 23.56
C MET A 84 16.54 2.58 23.70
N VAL A 85 17.56 2.33 22.87
CA VAL A 85 18.46 1.18 23.04
C VAL A 85 19.68 1.65 23.83
N SER A 86 19.88 1.08 25.02
CA SER A 86 21.09 1.26 25.81
C SER A 86 21.90 -0.03 25.79
N GLY A 87 23.21 0.09 25.61
CA GLY A 87 24.14 -1.04 25.60
C GLY A 87 25.49 -0.63 26.17
N SER A 88 26.18 -1.60 26.75
CA SER A 88 27.54 -1.44 27.27
C SER A 88 28.48 -2.39 26.55
N LYS A 89 29.72 -1.94 26.32
CA LYS A 89 30.74 -2.73 25.60
C LYS A 89 31.08 -3.98 26.41
N ILE A 90 30.87 -5.16 25.81
CA ILE A 90 31.37 -6.42 26.38
C ILE A 90 32.89 -6.38 26.33
N ILE A 91 33.55 -6.34 27.49
CA ILE A 91 35.00 -6.45 27.60
C ILE A 91 35.30 -7.95 27.68
N PRO A 92 35.97 -8.54 26.67
CA PRO A 92 36.36 -9.94 26.74
C PRO A 92 37.30 -10.12 27.94
N GLU A 93 37.01 -11.11 28.77
CA GLU A 93 37.90 -11.48 29.87
C GLU A 93 39.27 -11.86 29.27
N LYS A 94 40.36 -11.29 29.80
CA LYS A 94 41.70 -11.66 29.35
C LYS A 94 41.88 -13.15 29.63
N ARG A 95 41.91 -13.96 28.56
CA ARG A 95 42.23 -15.40 28.68
C ARG A 95 43.55 -15.52 29.45
N ASN A 96 43.47 -16.09 30.65
CA ASN A 96 44.63 -16.31 31.50
C ASN A 96 45.53 -17.37 30.82
N PRO A 97 46.78 -17.04 30.44
CA PRO A 97 47.64 -17.98 29.71
C PRO A 97 47.95 -19.27 30.50
N LEU A 98 47.74 -19.23 31.83
CA LEU A 98 48.05 -20.31 32.77
C LEU A 98 47.07 -21.50 32.74
N LEU A 99 45.99 -21.44 31.95
CA LEU A 99 45.02 -22.53 31.81
C LEU A 99 45.24 -23.43 30.57
N ARG A 100 46.38 -23.29 29.87
CA ARG A 100 46.78 -24.29 28.88
C ARG A 100 47.32 -25.52 29.62
N LYS A 101 46.47 -26.51 29.86
CA LYS A 101 46.91 -27.87 30.18
C LYS A 101 47.72 -28.43 28.99
N PRO A 102 48.79 -29.21 29.25
CA PRO A 102 49.59 -29.83 28.20
C PRO A 102 48.77 -30.80 27.34
#